data_AF-A0AAD2CM74-F1
#
_entry.id   AF-A0AAD2CM74-F1
#
_cell.length_a   1.000
_cell.length_b   1.000
_cell.length_c   1.000
_cell.angle_alpha   90.00
_cell.angle_beta   90.00
_cell.angle_gamma   90.00
#
_symmetry.space_group_name_H-M   'P 1'
#
loop_
_entity.id
_entity.type
_entity.pdbx_description
1 polymer ?
#
loop_
_entity_poly.entity_id
_entity_poly.type
_entity_poly.pdbx_seq_one_letter_code
_entity_poly.pdbx_strand_id
1 'polypeptide(L)'
;MAKSDSKTVAKKDDNNSKDFKARSARERISLDDFVHRKGQVRALEEFKYRKQRKKVETAKALRSYRKVMKQVGYEAGQGASRKRLEISPSRHDEEDLDHSNVEEVEENAAAKTHKRRHKMNPFQKSVEKAEQKMVKAKQHEQQKKHNEQQRFQKLKDRKQRTKLLNKRTKRGQPIMKHMVDNLLHKLEKQNES
;
A
#
# COMPACT_ATOMS: atom_id res chain seq x y z
N MET A 1 -50.93 -47.11 -30.99
CA MET A 1 -50.20 -47.55 -29.77
C MET A 1 -50.04 -46.35 -28.85
N ALA A 2 -50.88 -46.25 -27.82
CA ALA A 2 -50.91 -45.15 -26.86
C ALA A 2 -49.93 -45.44 -25.71
N LYS A 3 -49.07 -44.49 -25.35
CA LYS A 3 -48.17 -44.57 -24.20
C LYS A 3 -48.75 -43.76 -23.05
N SER A 4 -48.85 -44.41 -21.91
CA SER A 4 -49.47 -43.99 -20.66
C SER A 4 -48.61 -43.01 -19.87
N ASP A 5 -49.27 -41.98 -19.33
CA ASP A 5 -48.72 -41.01 -18.40
C ASP A 5 -48.53 -41.63 -17.00
N SER A 6 -47.33 -41.50 -16.43
CA SER A 6 -47.04 -41.87 -15.05
C SER A 6 -47.00 -40.63 -14.15
N LYS A 7 -47.91 -40.63 -13.18
CA LYS A 7 -48.21 -39.53 -12.26
C LYS A 7 -47.28 -39.63 -11.05
N THR A 8 -46.35 -38.68 -10.88
CA THR A 8 -45.49 -38.58 -9.69
C THR A 8 -46.18 -37.74 -8.61
N VAL A 9 -46.45 -38.37 -7.46
CA VAL A 9 -47.03 -37.72 -6.28
C VAL A 9 -45.90 -37.16 -5.42
N ALA A 10 -45.80 -35.82 -5.35
CA ALA A 10 -44.87 -35.12 -4.49
C ALA A 10 -45.37 -35.12 -3.02
N LYS A 11 -44.61 -35.75 -2.13
CA LYS A 11 -44.76 -35.60 -0.67
C LYS A 11 -44.16 -34.27 -0.24
N LYS A 12 -44.95 -33.43 0.45
CA LYS A 12 -44.49 -32.22 1.13
C LYS A 12 -44.02 -32.58 2.54
N ASP A 13 -42.79 -32.20 2.87
CA ASP A 13 -42.20 -32.32 4.20
C ASP A 13 -42.44 -31.01 4.98
N ASP A 14 -43.39 -31.01 5.92
CA ASP A 14 -43.86 -29.84 6.68
C ASP A 14 -43.08 -29.56 7.99
N ASN A 15 -41.76 -29.81 8.05
CA ASN A 15 -41.00 -29.77 9.32
C ASN A 15 -40.12 -28.52 9.58
N ASN A 16 -40.31 -27.38 8.89
CA ASN A 16 -39.32 -26.29 8.92
C ASN A 16 -39.76 -24.93 9.54
N SER A 17 -40.80 -24.88 10.37
CA SER A 17 -41.36 -23.58 10.85
C SER A 17 -40.76 -23.02 12.15
N LYS A 18 -39.92 -23.76 12.89
CA LYS A 18 -39.41 -23.30 14.20
C LYS A 18 -38.09 -22.51 14.16
N ASP A 19 -37.35 -22.54 13.05
CA ASP A 19 -36.04 -21.84 12.94
C ASP A 19 -36.12 -20.39 12.44
N PHE A 20 -37.28 -19.91 12.01
CA PHE A 20 -37.42 -18.54 11.49
C PHE A 20 -37.45 -17.46 12.60
N LYS A 21 -37.82 -17.80 13.83
CA LYS A 21 -37.92 -16.81 14.92
C LYS A 21 -36.56 -16.41 15.53
N ALA A 22 -35.52 -17.22 15.39
CA ALA A 22 -34.17 -16.90 15.90
C ALA A 22 -33.37 -15.95 14.98
N ARG A 23 -33.78 -15.76 13.72
CA ARG A 23 -33.08 -14.89 12.76
C ARG A 23 -33.50 -13.42 12.84
N SER A 24 -34.73 -13.14 13.27
CA SER A 24 -35.29 -11.78 13.31
C SER A 24 -34.63 -10.86 14.36
N ALA A 25 -34.13 -11.42 15.48
CA ALA A 25 -33.43 -10.63 16.51
C ALA A 25 -32.02 -10.15 16.09
N ARG A 26 -31.44 -10.69 15.01
CA ARG A 26 -30.13 -10.26 14.47
C ARG A 26 -30.22 -9.19 13.39
N GLU A 27 -31.43 -8.78 12.99
CA GLU A 27 -31.63 -7.82 11.88
C GLU A 27 -31.64 -6.36 12.32
N ARG A 28 -31.74 -6.07 13.63
CA ARG A 28 -31.51 -4.72 14.16
C ARG A 28 -30.01 -4.52 14.37
N ILE A 29 -29.29 -4.33 13.27
CA ILE A 29 -27.90 -3.90 13.27
C ILE A 29 -27.86 -2.56 14.01
N SER A 30 -27.15 -2.51 15.14
CA SER A 30 -26.96 -1.25 15.86
C SER A 30 -26.22 -0.25 14.96
N LEU A 31 -26.51 1.04 15.11
CA LEU A 31 -25.83 2.08 14.33
C LEU A 31 -24.30 1.99 14.54
N ASP A 32 -23.89 1.64 15.76
CA ASP A 32 -22.48 1.43 16.11
C ASP A 32 -21.86 0.23 15.38
N ASP A 33 -22.55 -0.91 15.27
CA ASP A 33 -22.05 -2.07 14.50
C ASP A 33 -21.94 -1.78 13.00
N PHE A 34 -22.79 -0.89 12.48
CA PHE A 34 -22.69 -0.43 11.09
C PHE A 34 -21.43 0.42 10.89
N VAL A 35 -21.19 1.40 11.75
CA VAL A 35 -20.02 2.30 11.71
C VAL A 35 -18.70 1.52 11.88
N HIS A 36 -18.67 0.50 12.74
CA HIS A 36 -17.47 -0.27 13.07
C HIS A 36 -17.29 -1.54 12.24
N ARG A 37 -18.16 -1.79 11.24
CA ARG A 37 -17.95 -2.89 10.30
C ARG A 37 -16.62 -2.69 9.59
N LYS A 38 -15.69 -3.63 9.81
CA LYS A 38 -14.30 -3.62 9.28
C LYS A 38 -14.19 -3.32 7.78
N GLY A 39 -15.25 -3.59 6.99
CA GLY A 39 -15.30 -3.24 5.57
C GLY A 39 -15.52 -1.74 5.28
N GLN A 40 -16.32 -1.05 6.08
CA GLN A 40 -16.65 0.37 5.87
C GLN A 40 -15.49 1.29 6.28
N VAL A 41 -14.87 1.03 7.44
CA VAL A 41 -13.69 1.77 7.89
C VAL A 41 -12.57 1.66 6.86
N ARG A 42 -12.30 0.44 6.36
CA ARG A 42 -11.30 0.20 5.31
C ARG A 42 -11.63 0.93 4.01
N ALA A 43 -12.91 0.96 3.60
CA ALA A 43 -13.34 1.69 2.41
C ALA A 43 -13.17 3.21 2.56
N LEU A 44 -13.46 3.76 3.74
CA LEU A 44 -13.28 5.18 4.04
C LEU A 44 -11.80 5.57 4.09
N GLU A 45 -10.95 4.75 4.70
CA GLU A 45 -9.50 4.94 4.69
C GLU A 45 -8.93 4.88 3.28
N GLU A 46 -9.37 3.91 2.48
CA GLU A 46 -8.95 3.77 1.09
C GLU A 46 -9.40 4.97 0.24
N PHE A 47 -10.61 5.49 0.47
CA PHE A 47 -11.10 6.70 -0.18
C PHE A 47 -10.26 7.93 0.20
N LYS A 48 -9.95 8.12 1.50
CA LYS A 48 -9.07 9.21 1.97
C LYS A 48 -7.70 9.11 1.32
N TYR A 49 -7.11 7.92 1.29
CA TYR A 49 -5.81 7.67 0.68
C TYR A 49 -5.83 7.97 -0.83
N ARG A 50 -6.84 7.49 -1.57
CA ARG A 50 -7.00 7.77 -3.01
C ARG A 50 -7.14 9.28 -3.27
N LYS A 51 -7.93 9.99 -2.45
CA LYS A 51 -8.10 11.45 -2.56
C LYS A 51 -6.79 12.20 -2.31
N GLN A 52 -6.06 11.83 -1.26
CA GLN A 52 -4.77 12.43 -0.93
C GLN A 52 -3.73 12.16 -2.03
N ARG A 53 -3.69 10.93 -2.56
CA ARG A 53 -2.82 10.57 -3.68
C ARG A 53 -3.09 11.43 -4.92
N LYS A 54 -4.36 11.57 -5.32
CA LYS A 54 -4.74 12.46 -6.44
C LYS A 54 -4.28 13.90 -6.20
N LYS A 55 -4.49 14.45 -4.99
CA LYS A 55 -4.01 15.81 -4.65
C LYS A 55 -2.50 15.95 -4.84
N VAL A 56 -1.72 14.98 -4.38
CA VAL A 56 -0.25 14.99 -4.51
C VAL A 56 0.18 14.88 -5.97
N GLU A 57 -0.46 14.00 -6.76
CA GLU A 57 -0.18 13.84 -8.19
C GLU A 57 -0.49 15.12 -8.97
N THR A 58 -1.66 15.74 -8.75
CA THR A 58 -2.01 17.03 -9.34
C THR A 58 -1.03 18.13 -8.94
N ALA A 59 -0.64 18.21 -7.67
CA ALA A 59 0.33 19.20 -7.22
C ALA A 59 1.72 19.01 -7.88
N LYS A 60 2.16 17.77 -8.07
CA LYS A 60 3.41 17.47 -8.80
C LYS A 60 3.31 17.93 -10.26
N ALA A 61 2.21 17.61 -10.94
CA ALA A 61 1.98 18.03 -12.33
C ALA A 61 1.97 19.56 -12.48
N LEU A 62 1.33 20.28 -11.55
CA LEU A 62 1.33 21.75 -11.54
C LEU A 62 2.73 22.31 -11.31
N ARG A 63 3.54 21.70 -10.43
CA ARG A 63 4.94 22.12 -10.21
C ARG A 63 5.80 21.88 -11.44
N SER A 64 5.69 20.73 -12.10
CA SER A 64 6.45 20.46 -13.33
C SER A 64 6.05 21.41 -14.45
N TYR A 65 4.74 21.67 -14.62
CA TYR A 65 4.24 22.62 -15.60
C TYR A 65 4.80 24.02 -15.36
N ARG A 66 4.73 24.54 -14.12
CA ARG A 66 5.30 25.85 -13.76
C ARG A 66 6.80 25.95 -14.07
N LYS A 67 7.55 24.87 -13.82
CA LYS A 67 8.99 24.83 -14.15
C LYS A 67 9.23 24.94 -15.65
N VAL A 68 8.50 24.18 -16.46
CA VAL A 68 8.61 24.24 -17.92
C VAL A 68 8.22 25.62 -18.45
N MET A 69 7.11 26.19 -17.98
CA MET A 69 6.70 27.53 -18.40
C MET A 69 7.76 28.59 -18.06
N LYS A 70 8.33 28.54 -16.86
CA LYS A 70 9.43 29.43 -16.46
C LYS A 70 10.68 29.25 -17.34
N GLN A 71 11.00 28.02 -17.75
CA GLN A 71 12.13 27.75 -18.65
C GLN A 71 11.92 28.32 -20.06
N VAL A 72 10.69 28.29 -20.56
CA VAL A 72 10.35 28.82 -21.89
C VAL A 72 10.22 30.35 -21.87
N GLY A 73 10.23 30.98 -20.69
CA GLY A 73 10.10 32.43 -20.52
C GLY A 73 8.66 32.92 -20.37
N TYR A 74 7.69 32.00 -20.21
CA TYR A 74 6.31 32.36 -19.93
C TYR A 74 6.06 32.43 -18.42
N GLU A 75 5.35 33.48 -17.99
CA GLU A 75 4.90 33.59 -16.61
C GLU A 75 3.72 32.63 -16.37
N ALA A 76 3.97 31.56 -15.60
CA ALA A 76 2.93 30.60 -15.28
C ALA A 76 1.85 31.28 -14.41
N GLY A 77 0.69 31.54 -14.99
CA GLY A 77 -0.42 32.22 -14.31
C GLY A 77 -0.63 31.72 -12.89
N GLN A 78 -0.67 32.65 -11.93
CA GLN A 78 -1.07 32.34 -10.56
C GLN A 78 -2.55 31.92 -10.60
N GLY A 79 -2.80 30.60 -10.51
CA GLY A 79 -4.12 30.01 -10.77
C GLY A 79 -5.29 30.73 -10.07
N ALA A 80 -6.49 30.55 -10.60
CA ALA A 80 -7.73 31.32 -10.35
C ALA A 80 -8.09 31.66 -8.89
N SER A 81 -7.52 30.98 -7.89
CA SER A 81 -7.72 31.25 -6.46
C SER A 81 -7.05 32.53 -5.94
N ARG A 82 -6.15 33.17 -6.70
CA ARG A 82 -5.46 34.41 -6.30
C ARG A 82 -6.06 35.70 -6.89
N LYS A 83 -7.36 35.70 -7.19
CA LYS A 83 -8.13 36.95 -7.42
C LYS A 83 -8.71 37.54 -6.14
N ARG A 84 -8.02 37.42 -4.99
CA ARG A 84 -8.21 38.38 -3.91
C ARG A 84 -7.23 39.51 -4.20
N LEU A 85 -7.77 40.62 -4.69
CA LEU A 85 -7.11 41.92 -4.72
C LEU A 85 -6.49 42.19 -3.35
N GLU A 86 -5.18 42.03 -3.23
CA GLU A 86 -4.44 42.77 -2.20
C GLU A 86 -4.17 44.15 -2.77
N ILE A 87 -5.10 45.05 -2.46
CA ILE A 87 -4.78 46.47 -2.32
C ILE A 87 -4.01 46.55 -1.00
N SER A 88 -2.72 46.28 -1.04
CA SER A 88 -1.78 46.60 0.04
C SER A 88 -0.89 47.73 -0.48
N PRO A 89 -1.01 48.95 0.06
CA PRO A 89 -0.22 50.07 -0.41
C PRO A 89 1.25 49.87 -0.01
N SER A 90 2.10 50.15 -1.00
CA SER A 90 3.50 50.55 -0.89
C SER A 90 3.97 50.92 0.53
N ARG A 91 4.95 50.14 1.04
CA ARG A 91 5.99 50.66 1.94
C ARG A 91 7.34 50.19 1.41
N HIS A 92 7.94 51.09 0.63
CA HIS A 92 9.39 51.24 0.53
C HIS A 92 9.94 51.72 1.87
N ASP A 93 10.98 51.05 2.36
CA ASP A 93 12.16 51.57 3.08
C ASP A 93 12.95 50.32 3.48
N GLU A 94 14.05 49.98 2.78
CA GLU A 94 15.40 50.48 3.08
C GLU A 94 15.73 50.31 4.56
N GLU A 95 16.53 49.30 4.90
CA GLU A 95 17.73 49.50 5.72
C GLU A 95 18.61 48.25 5.78
N ASP A 96 19.90 48.55 5.71
CA ASP A 96 21.12 47.76 5.75
C ASP A 96 21.33 46.89 7.02
N LEU A 97 22.48 46.20 7.04
CA LEU A 97 23.26 45.64 8.18
C LEU A 97 23.21 44.11 8.29
N ASP A 98 24.30 43.35 8.43
CA ASP A 98 25.73 43.63 8.55
C ASP A 98 26.46 42.31 8.23
N HIS A 99 27.52 42.43 7.42
CA HIS A 99 28.45 41.38 7.05
C HIS A 99 29.73 41.57 7.88
N SER A 100 29.82 40.92 9.04
CA SER A 100 31.10 40.81 9.76
C SER A 100 31.13 39.58 10.67
N ASN A 101 31.82 38.52 10.21
CA ASN A 101 32.51 37.64 11.13
C ASN A 101 33.87 37.27 10.54
N VAL A 102 34.84 38.10 10.91
CA VAL A 102 36.27 37.89 10.74
C VAL A 102 36.72 37.21 12.03
N GLU A 103 37.11 35.94 11.95
CA GLU A 103 38.03 35.38 12.94
C GLU A 103 39.23 34.78 12.19
N GLU A 104 40.34 35.48 12.40
CA GLU A 104 41.72 35.07 12.17
C GLU A 104 41.99 33.69 12.78
N VAL A 105 42.57 32.79 11.99
CA VAL A 105 43.45 31.75 12.54
C VAL A 105 44.72 31.72 11.70
N GLU A 106 45.81 32.04 12.39
CA GLU A 106 47.16 32.26 11.92
C GLU A 106 47.80 31.05 11.23
N GLU A 107 48.49 31.41 10.14
CA GLU A 107 49.83 30.98 9.73
C GLU A 107 50.40 29.64 10.27
N ASN A 108 50.29 28.61 9.43
CA ASN A 108 51.32 27.58 9.32
C ASN A 108 51.59 27.31 7.82
N ALA A 109 52.41 28.20 7.24
CA ALA A 109 52.84 28.15 5.85
C ALA A 109 53.97 27.13 5.64
N ALA A 110 53.65 25.84 5.73
CA ALA A 110 54.48 24.80 5.11
C ALA A 110 54.03 24.68 3.64
N ALA A 111 54.96 24.89 2.71
CA ALA A 111 54.75 24.96 1.26
C ALA A 111 53.95 23.76 0.69
N LYS A 112 52.62 23.89 0.65
CA LYS A 112 51.72 22.95 -0.02
C LYS A 112 51.73 23.27 -1.51
N THR A 113 52.46 22.47 -2.28
CA THR A 113 52.35 22.46 -3.74
C THR A 113 50.88 22.31 -4.12
N HIS A 114 50.28 23.36 -4.70
CA HIS A 114 48.91 23.36 -5.16
C HIS A 114 48.78 22.40 -6.35
N LYS A 115 48.61 21.11 -6.07
CA LYS A 115 48.25 20.11 -7.06
C LYS A 115 46.91 20.55 -7.65
N ARG A 116 46.91 20.86 -8.95
CA ARG A 116 45.71 21.22 -9.70
C ARG A 116 44.66 20.14 -9.46
N ARG A 117 43.51 20.51 -8.89
CA ARG A 117 42.39 19.60 -8.72
C ARG A 117 41.97 19.11 -10.10
N HIS A 118 42.00 17.80 -10.33
CA HIS A 118 41.46 17.24 -11.56
C HIS A 118 39.98 17.65 -11.68
N LYS A 119 39.61 18.17 -12.86
CA LYS A 119 38.22 18.53 -13.15
C LYS A 119 37.41 17.22 -13.14
N MET A 120 36.65 16.99 -12.07
CA MET A 120 35.71 15.88 -12.04
C MET A 120 34.62 16.11 -13.09
N ASN A 121 34.14 15.02 -13.67
CA ASN A 121 33.00 15.08 -14.58
C ASN A 121 31.79 15.65 -13.81
N PRO A 122 31.16 16.75 -14.27
CA PRO A 122 30.07 17.42 -13.56
C PRO A 122 28.85 16.51 -13.34
N PHE A 123 28.74 15.41 -14.10
CA PHE A 123 27.62 14.47 -14.01
C PHE A 123 27.89 13.24 -13.17
N GLN A 124 29.10 13.06 -12.61
CA GLN A 124 29.47 11.83 -11.92
C GLN A 124 28.52 11.48 -10.76
N LYS A 125 28.20 12.46 -9.90
CA LYS A 125 27.24 12.26 -8.80
C LYS A 125 25.83 11.90 -9.29
N SER A 126 25.43 12.41 -10.45
CA SER A 126 24.13 12.10 -11.04
C SER A 126 24.09 10.68 -11.59
N VAL A 127 25.17 10.22 -12.22
CA VAL A 127 25.33 8.85 -12.70
C VAL A 127 25.30 7.87 -11.53
N GLU A 128 26.13 8.09 -10.50
CA GLU A 128 26.17 7.24 -9.30
C GLU A 128 24.80 7.14 -8.62
N LYS A 129 24.06 8.26 -8.52
CA LYS A 129 22.71 8.27 -7.96
C LYS A 129 21.70 7.50 -8.82
N ALA A 130 21.82 7.58 -10.15
CA ALA A 130 20.97 6.83 -11.07
C ALA A 130 21.22 5.33 -10.94
N GLU A 131 22.48 4.92 -10.88
CA GLU A 131 22.90 3.53 -10.69
C GLU A 131 22.39 2.97 -9.36
N GLN A 132 22.59 3.69 -8.26
CA GLN A 132 22.07 3.28 -6.95
C GLN A 132 20.54 3.11 -6.97
N LYS A 133 19.82 3.99 -7.66
CA LYS A 133 18.36 3.88 -7.81
C LYS A 133 17.96 2.66 -8.63
N MET A 134 18.69 2.34 -9.70
CA MET A 134 18.46 1.14 -10.50
C MET A 134 18.72 -0.13 -9.70
N VAL A 135 19.80 -0.19 -8.92
CA VAL A 135 20.13 -1.33 -8.06
C VAL A 135 19.04 -1.55 -7.01
N LYS A 136 18.64 -0.49 -6.29
CA LYS A 136 17.55 -0.56 -5.29
C LYS A 136 16.23 -1.00 -5.90
N ALA A 137 15.90 -0.52 -7.11
CA ALA A 137 14.69 -0.93 -7.81
C ALA A 137 14.72 -2.43 -8.17
N LYS A 138 15.85 -2.93 -8.69
CA LYS A 138 16.04 -4.36 -9.00
C LYS A 138 15.94 -5.25 -7.76
N GLN A 139 16.61 -4.88 -6.67
CA GLN A 139 16.54 -5.63 -5.40
C GLN A 139 15.12 -5.70 -4.86
N HIS A 140 14.40 -4.58 -4.87
CA HIS A 140 13.02 -4.53 -4.41
C HIS A 140 12.08 -5.36 -5.31
N GLU A 141 12.29 -5.38 -6.62
CA GLU A 141 11.54 -6.24 -7.54
C GLU A 141 11.79 -7.73 -7.26
N GLN A 142 13.05 -8.12 -7.05
CA GLN A 142 13.41 -9.50 -6.70
C GLN A 142 12.78 -9.91 -5.37
N GLN A 143 12.82 -9.04 -4.36
CA GLN A 143 12.19 -9.30 -3.07
C GLN A 143 10.67 -9.47 -3.18
N LYS A 144 10.00 -8.64 -4.00
CA LYS A 144 8.57 -8.79 -4.29
C LYS A 144 8.25 -10.13 -4.94
N LYS A 145 8.98 -10.53 -5.99
CA LYS A 145 8.79 -11.82 -6.67
C LYS A 145 8.96 -12.99 -5.70
N HIS A 146 9.99 -12.95 -4.86
CA HIS A 146 10.22 -13.97 -3.85
C HIS A 146 9.08 -14.04 -2.82
N ASN A 147 8.61 -12.90 -2.31
CA ASN A 147 7.50 -12.86 -1.36
C ASN A 147 6.19 -13.38 -1.98
N GLU A 148 5.93 -13.07 -3.24
CA GLU A 148 4.78 -13.58 -3.99
C GLU A 148 4.85 -15.11 -4.17
N GLN A 149 6.03 -15.65 -4.52
CA GLN A 149 6.24 -17.09 -4.62
C GLN A 149 6.03 -17.80 -3.28
N GLN A 150 6.60 -17.27 -2.19
CA GLN A 150 6.38 -17.83 -0.85
C GLN A 150 4.89 -17.79 -0.45
N ARG A 151 4.19 -16.68 -0.73
CA ARG A 151 2.76 -16.55 -0.45
C ARG A 151 1.95 -17.58 -1.25
N PHE A 152 2.29 -17.77 -2.52
CA PHE A 152 1.63 -18.76 -3.38
C PHE A 152 1.85 -20.19 -2.87
N GLN A 153 3.07 -20.55 -2.51
CA GLN A 153 3.40 -21.85 -1.91
C GLN A 153 2.61 -22.08 -0.63
N LYS A 154 2.64 -21.13 0.32
CA LYS A 154 1.86 -21.21 1.58
C LYS A 154 0.35 -21.41 1.32
N LEU A 155 -0.20 -20.73 0.31
CA LEU A 155 -1.61 -20.88 -0.04
C LEU A 155 -1.91 -22.26 -0.63
N LYS A 156 -1.03 -22.78 -1.48
CA LYS A 156 -1.13 -24.12 -2.08
C LYS A 156 -1.08 -25.19 -0.98
N ASP A 157 -0.12 -25.09 -0.07
CA ASP A 157 0.04 -26.03 1.04
C ASP A 157 -1.17 -25.98 1.97
N ARG A 158 -1.68 -24.77 2.28
CA ARG A 158 -2.90 -24.63 3.06
C ARG A 158 -4.08 -25.35 2.41
N LYS A 159 -4.29 -25.18 1.10
CA LYS A 159 -5.36 -25.85 0.35
C LYS A 159 -5.20 -27.37 0.35
N GLN A 160 -3.98 -27.87 0.17
CA GLN A 160 -3.69 -29.30 0.21
C GLN A 160 -3.96 -29.89 1.61
N ARG A 161 -3.48 -29.22 2.67
CA ARG A 161 -3.74 -29.60 4.07
C ARG A 161 -5.23 -29.61 4.39
N THR A 162 -5.98 -28.59 3.99
CA THR A 162 -7.45 -28.58 4.18
C THR A 162 -8.12 -29.71 3.40
N LYS A 163 -7.70 -29.97 2.15
CA LYS A 163 -8.24 -31.08 1.37
C LYS A 163 -7.99 -32.42 2.06
N LEU A 164 -6.82 -32.64 2.65
CA LEU A 164 -6.47 -33.86 3.39
C LEU A 164 -7.30 -34.02 4.67
N LEU A 165 -7.44 -32.96 5.46
CA LEU A 165 -8.23 -32.97 6.70
C LEU A 165 -9.73 -33.17 6.45
N ASN A 166 -10.21 -32.70 5.30
CA ASN A 166 -11.61 -32.88 4.88
C ASN A 166 -11.89 -34.28 4.32
N LYS A 167 -10.88 -35.13 4.09
CA LYS A 167 -11.10 -36.50 3.62
C LYS A 167 -11.83 -37.30 4.70
N ARG A 168 -12.81 -38.08 4.26
CA ARG A 168 -13.63 -38.95 5.10
C ARG A 168 -13.63 -40.37 4.57
N THR A 169 -13.88 -41.33 5.44
CA THR A 169 -14.07 -42.74 5.08
C THR A 169 -15.41 -42.93 4.36
N LYS A 170 -15.66 -44.13 3.80
CA LYS A 170 -16.96 -44.46 3.16
C LYS A 170 -18.15 -44.26 4.10
N ARG A 171 -17.94 -44.40 5.41
CA ARG A 171 -18.95 -44.19 6.46
C ARG A 171 -19.04 -42.73 6.94
N GLY A 172 -18.33 -41.80 6.30
CA GLY A 172 -18.35 -40.37 6.62
C GLY A 172 -17.47 -39.95 7.81
N GLN A 173 -16.74 -40.87 8.44
CA GLN A 173 -15.85 -40.53 9.55
C GLN A 173 -14.58 -39.83 9.04
N PRO A 174 -14.04 -38.85 9.78
CA PRO A 174 -12.78 -38.22 9.41
C PRO A 174 -11.63 -39.24 9.41
N ILE A 175 -10.71 -39.12 8.44
CA ILE A 175 -9.52 -39.98 8.39
C ILE A 175 -8.53 -39.50 9.47
N MET A 176 -8.52 -40.18 10.62
CA MET A 176 -7.76 -39.79 11.81
C MET A 176 -6.26 -39.65 11.57
N LYS A 177 -5.67 -40.44 10.66
CA LYS A 177 -4.26 -40.33 10.27
C LYS A 177 -3.85 -38.88 9.97
N HIS A 178 -4.59 -38.21 9.09
CA HIS A 178 -4.27 -36.84 8.68
C HIS A 178 -4.45 -35.82 9.80
N MET A 179 -5.35 -36.09 10.76
CA MET A 179 -5.55 -35.22 11.92
C MET A 179 -4.41 -35.36 12.92
N VAL A 180 -3.98 -36.60 13.19
CA VAL A 180 -2.86 -36.90 14.09
C VAL A 180 -1.55 -36.34 13.53
N ASP A 181 -1.25 -36.57 12.24
CA ASP A 181 -0.05 -36.02 11.59
C ASP A 181 0.03 -34.48 11.75
N ASN A 182 -1.11 -33.78 11.60
CA ASN A 182 -1.19 -32.33 11.76
C ASN A 182 -1.05 -31.88 13.23
N LEU A 183 -1.51 -32.69 14.19
CA LEU A 183 -1.32 -32.42 15.62
C LEU A 183 0.15 -32.61 16.02
N LEU A 184 0.78 -33.71 15.59
CA LEU A 184 2.20 -33.97 15.85
C LEU A 184 3.09 -32.86 15.30
N HIS A 185 2.88 -32.46 14.03
CA HIS A 185 3.61 -31.35 13.44
C HIS A 185 3.43 -30.03 14.24
N LYS A 186 2.25 -29.78 14.82
CA LYS A 186 2.03 -28.58 15.65
C LYS A 186 2.81 -28.64 16.96
N LEU A 187 2.85 -29.81 17.59
CA LEU A 187 3.61 -30.02 18.83
C LEU A 187 5.11 -29.91 18.60
N GLU A 188 5.63 -30.53 17.53
CA GLU A 188 7.05 -30.40 17.13
C GLU A 188 7.43 -28.93 16.93
N LYS A 189 6.61 -28.18 16.20
CA LYS A 189 6.85 -26.75 15.98
C LYS A 189 6.82 -25.92 17.27
N GLN A 190 5.98 -26.29 18.23
CA GLN A 190 5.93 -25.63 19.54
C GLN A 190 7.16 -25.93 20.38
N ASN A 191 7.76 -27.12 20.24
CA ASN A 191 8.97 -27.51 20.96
C ASN A 191 10.23 -26.88 20.35
N GLU A 192 10.22 -26.59 19.05
CA GLU A 192 11.33 -25.92 18.35
C GLU A 192 11.34 -24.38 18.51
N SER A 193 10.22 -23.79 18.92
CA SER A 193 10.07 -22.32 19.08
C SER A 193 10.31 -21.90 20.52
#